data_AF-A0AAJ4ZXS1-F1
#
_entry.id   AF-A0AAJ4ZXS1-F1
#
_cell.length_a   1.000
_cell.length_b   1.000
_cell.length_c   1.000
_cell.angle_alpha   90.00
_cell.angle_beta   90.00
_cell.angle_gamma   90.00
#
_symmetry.space_group_name_H-M   'P 1'
#
loop_
_entity.id
_entity.type
_entity.pdbx_description
1 polymer ?
#
loop_
_entity_poly.entity_id
_entity_poly.type
_entity_poly.pdbx_seq_one_letter_code
_entity_poly.pdbx_strand_id
1 'polypeptide(L)'
;MLKELSFREIGFIYKSLPICHYNMFYLVHNPNDSYNSIGGQPEDTESHFENKLEFFNRKELAEYIKENIDNITDVVKSLQEKGLIMKSSSSRTVLYRLHPHIVYPKGTVSDLRIKYICDEFDAHKREALLRKNKLDVR
;
A
#
# COMPACT_ATOMS: atom_id res chain seq x y z
N MET A 1 0.38 -15.13 -8.15
CA MET A 1 0.00 -13.93 -7.39
C MET A 1 -1.34 -13.35 -7.86
N LEU A 2 -1.51 -12.94 -9.12
CA LEU A 2 -2.80 -12.41 -9.59
C LEU A 2 -3.87 -13.46 -9.94
N LYS A 3 -3.49 -14.71 -10.21
CA LYS A 3 -4.42 -15.79 -10.62
C LYS A 3 -5.39 -16.28 -9.53
N GLU A 4 -5.15 -15.91 -8.27
CA GLU A 4 -5.95 -16.30 -7.10
C GLU A 4 -6.82 -15.14 -6.59
N LEU A 5 -6.94 -14.07 -7.39
CA LEU A 5 -7.75 -12.91 -7.05
C LEU A 5 -9.15 -13.07 -7.62
N SER A 6 -10.13 -12.76 -6.78
CA SER A 6 -11.50 -12.54 -7.21
C SER A 6 -11.57 -11.33 -8.16
N PHE A 7 -12.61 -11.28 -8.99
CA PHE A 7 -12.85 -10.12 -9.86
C PHE A 7 -12.94 -8.81 -9.10
N ARG A 8 -13.44 -8.84 -7.86
CA ARG A 8 -13.53 -7.66 -6.99
C ARG A 8 -12.15 -7.16 -6.59
N GLU A 9 -11.26 -8.06 -6.18
CA GLU A 9 -9.89 -7.71 -5.81
C GLU A 9 -9.08 -7.20 -7.02
N ILE A 10 -9.24 -7.85 -8.17
CA ILE A 10 -8.64 -7.40 -9.44
C ILE A 10 -9.15 -5.99 -9.78
N GLY A 11 -10.48 -5.78 -9.74
CA GLY A 11 -11.10 -4.49 -10.01
C GLY A 11 -10.59 -3.38 -9.09
N PHE A 12 -10.45 -3.66 -7.79
CA PHE A 12 -9.86 -2.73 -6.83
C PHE A 12 -8.41 -2.37 -7.17
N ILE A 13 -7.58 -3.38 -7.49
CA ILE A 13 -6.19 -3.15 -7.88
C ILE A 13 -6.14 -2.26 -9.11
N TYR A 14 -6.86 -2.60 -10.18
CA TYR A 14 -6.86 -1.80 -11.41
C TYR A 14 -7.33 -0.36 -11.19
N LYS A 15 -8.38 -0.17 -10.40
CA LYS A 15 -8.90 1.18 -10.07
C LYS A 15 -7.96 1.99 -9.17
N SER A 16 -7.08 1.33 -8.39
CA SER A 16 -6.13 2.00 -7.50
C SER A 16 -4.77 2.30 -8.16
N LEU A 17 -4.45 1.71 -9.30
CA LEU A 17 -3.20 2.01 -10.03
C LEU A 17 -3.01 3.51 -10.34
N PRO A 18 -4.03 4.26 -10.81
CA PRO A 18 -3.87 5.68 -11.12
C PRO A 18 -3.52 6.57 -9.92
N ILE A 19 -3.83 6.11 -8.70
CA ILE A 19 -3.56 6.81 -7.44
C ILE A 19 -2.41 6.20 -6.64
N CYS A 20 -1.68 5.25 -7.24
CA CYS A 20 -0.53 4.62 -6.63
C CYS A 20 0.73 5.44 -6.90
N HIS A 21 1.36 5.95 -5.85
CA HIS A 21 2.61 6.69 -5.97
C HIS A 21 3.73 5.80 -6.53
N TYR A 22 4.30 6.17 -7.67
CA TYR A 22 5.19 5.32 -8.46
C TYR A 22 6.38 4.71 -7.68
N ASN A 23 7.05 5.52 -6.85
CA ASN A 23 8.24 5.07 -6.11
C ASN A 23 7.93 4.42 -4.76
N MET A 24 6.79 4.77 -4.16
CA MET A 24 6.52 4.46 -2.75
C MET A 24 5.35 3.51 -2.57
N PHE A 25 4.58 3.29 -3.64
CA PHE A 25 3.44 2.38 -3.74
C PHE A 25 2.28 2.69 -2.80
N TYR A 26 2.24 3.90 -2.23
CA TYR A 26 1.11 4.35 -1.42
C TYR A 26 -0.04 4.83 -2.30
N LEU A 27 -1.28 4.59 -1.84
CA LEU A 27 -2.47 5.19 -2.44
C LEU A 27 -2.64 6.61 -1.90
N VAL A 28 -2.52 7.60 -2.79
CA VAL A 28 -2.46 9.04 -2.44
C VAL A 28 -3.19 9.88 -3.49
N HIS A 29 -3.70 11.05 -3.09
CA HIS A 29 -4.33 12.03 -3.97
C HIS A 29 -3.35 12.60 -4.99
N ASN A 30 -2.06 12.66 -4.64
CA ASN A 30 -0.96 13.20 -5.46
C ASN A 30 0.09 12.12 -5.88
N PRO A 31 -0.29 11.14 -6.73
CA PRO A 31 0.57 9.99 -7.06
C PRO A 31 1.82 10.34 -7.88
N ASN A 32 1.80 11.49 -8.56
CA ASN A 32 2.88 11.97 -9.42
C ASN A 32 3.83 12.94 -8.72
N ASP A 33 3.58 13.28 -7.45
CA ASP A 33 4.40 14.27 -6.78
C ASP A 33 5.84 13.74 -6.66
N SER A 34 6.77 14.48 -7.23
CA SER A 34 8.14 14.01 -7.28
C SER A 34 8.74 14.14 -5.89
N TYR A 35 9.22 13.02 -5.36
CA TYR A 35 10.00 12.94 -4.12
C TYR A 35 11.13 14.01 -4.05
N ASN A 36 11.56 14.56 -5.20
CA ASN A 36 12.70 15.46 -5.35
C ASN A 36 12.37 16.95 -5.63
N SER A 37 11.11 17.39 -5.65
CA SER A 37 10.81 18.82 -5.88
C SER A 37 10.95 19.65 -4.60
N ILE A 38 12.18 19.79 -4.08
CA ILE A 38 12.74 21.03 -3.49
C ILE A 38 14.27 20.95 -3.65
N GLY A 39 14.85 21.90 -4.40
CA GLY A 39 16.26 22.23 -4.25
C GLY A 39 16.45 22.87 -2.87
N GLY A 40 17.08 22.14 -1.95
CA GLY A 40 17.36 22.62 -0.61
C GLY A 40 17.70 21.48 0.35
N GLN A 41 19.00 21.32 0.59
CA GLN A 41 19.68 20.69 1.74
C GLN A 41 19.16 19.32 2.27
N PRO A 42 20.05 18.30 2.36
CA PRO A 42 19.73 16.98 2.93
C PRO A 42 19.91 17.02 4.44
N GLU A 43 19.10 17.80 5.15
CA GLU A 43 19.16 17.86 6.60
C GLU A 43 17.73 17.71 7.12
N ASP A 44 17.54 16.75 8.03
CA ASP A 44 16.35 16.52 8.84
C ASP A 44 15.35 15.43 8.37
N THR A 45 15.60 14.24 8.93
CA THR A 45 14.66 13.29 9.54
C THR A 45 13.42 12.77 8.77
N GLU A 46 13.19 11.47 8.92
CA GLU A 46 12.04 10.66 8.47
C GLU A 46 10.64 11.29 8.67
N SER A 47 10.53 12.33 9.50
CA SER A 47 9.34 13.14 9.80
C SER A 47 8.84 14.04 8.66
N HIS A 48 9.67 14.38 7.65
CA HIS A 48 9.24 15.23 6.53
C HIS A 48 8.57 14.47 5.37
N PHE A 49 8.61 13.14 5.38
CA PHE A 49 8.12 12.30 4.29
C PHE A 49 6.58 12.23 4.23
N GLU A 50 5.91 12.14 5.38
CA GLU A 50 4.45 12.12 5.47
C GLU A 50 3.83 13.49 5.12
N ASN A 51 4.61 14.58 5.16
CA ASN A 51 4.11 15.94 4.94
C ASN A 51 3.90 16.31 3.46
N LYS A 52 4.37 15.49 2.51
CA LYS A 52 4.17 15.75 1.07
C LYS A 52 3.15 14.83 0.40
N LEU A 53 2.92 13.64 0.95
CA LEU A 53 1.95 12.70 0.37
C LEU A 53 0.58 12.91 0.98
N GLU A 54 -0.40 13.18 0.13
CA GLU A 54 -1.79 13.37 0.53
C GLU A 54 -2.50 12.02 0.55
N PHE A 55 -2.53 11.36 1.71
CA PHE A 55 -3.11 10.03 1.83
C PHE A 55 -4.65 10.06 1.82
N PHE A 56 -5.24 9.06 1.19
CA PHE A 56 -6.69 8.84 1.26
C PHE A 56 -7.09 8.36 2.65
N ASN A 57 -8.11 9.00 3.25
CA ASN A 57 -8.88 8.30 4.27
C ASN A 57 -9.78 7.22 3.61
N ARG A 58 -10.33 6.32 4.42
CA ARG A 58 -11.15 5.20 3.90
C ARG A 58 -12.37 5.67 3.08
N LYS A 59 -13.00 6.77 3.47
CA LYS A 59 -14.18 7.31 2.77
C LYS A 59 -13.78 7.88 1.42
N GLU A 60 -12.72 8.68 1.38
CA GLU A 60 -12.20 9.26 0.13
C GLU A 60 -11.74 8.17 -0.85
N LEU A 61 -11.09 7.11 -0.35
CA LEU A 61 -10.69 5.98 -1.19
C LEU A 61 -11.91 5.28 -1.81
N ALA A 62 -12.98 5.10 -1.02
CA ALA A 62 -14.22 4.50 -1.49
C ALA A 62 -14.89 5.36 -2.57
N GLU A 63 -14.93 6.68 -2.36
CA GLU A 63 -15.46 7.65 -3.33
C GLU A 63 -14.65 7.63 -4.64
N TYR A 64 -13.32 7.65 -4.55
CA TYR A 64 -12.45 7.61 -5.73
C TYR A 64 -12.63 6.33 -6.56
N ILE A 65 -12.63 5.18 -5.90
CA ILE A 65 -12.77 3.86 -6.54
C ILE A 65 -14.23 3.57 -6.95
N LYS A 66 -15.18 4.44 -6.55
CA LYS A 66 -16.62 4.31 -6.78
C LYS A 66 -17.16 2.99 -6.23
N GLU A 67 -16.85 2.71 -4.97
CA GLU A 67 -17.26 1.51 -4.25
C GLU A 67 -17.82 1.86 -2.87
N ASN A 68 -18.58 0.95 -2.28
CA ASN A 68 -19.04 1.10 -0.90
C ASN A 68 -17.85 0.97 0.08
N ILE A 69 -17.83 1.81 1.14
CA ILE A 69 -16.83 1.78 2.22
C ILE A 69 -16.67 0.40 2.86
N ASP A 70 -17.77 -0.34 3.03
CA ASP A 70 -17.74 -1.69 3.61
C ASP A 70 -17.05 -2.66 2.64
N ASN A 71 -17.35 -2.57 1.35
CA ASN A 71 -16.69 -3.35 0.31
C ASN A 71 -15.18 -3.06 0.24
N ILE A 72 -14.76 -1.81 0.44
CA ILE A 72 -13.34 -1.44 0.51
C ILE A 72 -12.67 -2.13 1.70
N THR A 73 -13.33 -2.15 2.86
CA THR A 73 -12.77 -2.80 4.06
C THR A 73 -12.55 -4.29 3.83
N ASP A 74 -13.53 -4.98 3.24
CA ASP A 74 -13.44 -6.41 2.95
C ASP A 74 -12.38 -6.74 1.91
N VAL A 75 -12.33 -5.96 0.81
CA VAL A 75 -11.34 -6.14 -0.24
C VAL A 75 -9.93 -5.90 0.28
N VAL A 76 -9.72 -4.82 1.03
CA VAL A 76 -8.40 -4.52 1.60
C VAL A 76 -7.98 -5.62 2.56
N LYS A 77 -8.89 -6.12 3.41
CA LYS A 77 -8.59 -7.24 4.31
C LYS A 77 -8.18 -8.49 3.54
N SER A 78 -8.94 -8.87 2.51
CA SER A 78 -8.63 -10.03 1.66
C SER A 78 -7.28 -9.89 0.95
N LEU A 79 -7.00 -8.71 0.37
CA LEU A 79 -5.72 -8.42 -0.26
C LEU A 79 -4.56 -8.42 0.75
N GLN A 80 -4.80 -8.00 1.99
CA GLN A 80 -3.80 -7.98 3.04
C GLN A 80 -3.43 -9.40 3.49
N GLU A 81 -4.42 -10.28 3.64
CA GLU A 81 -4.20 -11.71 3.91
C GLU A 81 -3.37 -12.38 2.80
N LYS A 82 -3.54 -11.93 1.56
CA LYS A 82 -2.75 -12.38 0.40
C LYS A 82 -1.38 -11.72 0.30
N GLY A 83 -1.07 -10.72 1.15
CA GLY A 83 0.19 -9.98 1.14
C GLY A 83 0.35 -9.03 -0.04
N LEU A 84 -0.77 -8.57 -0.61
CA LEU A 84 -0.79 -7.70 -1.80
C LEU A 84 -1.00 -6.23 -1.46
N ILE A 85 -1.54 -5.95 -0.28
CA ILE A 85 -1.66 -4.60 0.27
C ILE A 85 -1.20 -4.62 1.73
N MET A 86 -0.48 -3.58 2.15
CA MET A 86 -0.29 -3.28 3.57
C MET A 86 -1.23 -2.14 3.94
N LYS A 87 -1.83 -2.27 5.11
CA LYS A 87 -2.63 -1.23 5.74
C LYS A 87 -2.00 -0.92 7.09
N SER A 88 -1.56 0.32 7.27
CA SER A 88 -1.16 0.84 8.58
C SER A 88 -2.00 2.06 8.95
N SER A 89 -2.02 2.38 10.23
CA SER A 89 -2.70 3.56 10.76
C SER A 89 -1.67 4.39 11.51
N SER A 90 -1.44 5.61 11.05
CA SER A 90 -0.63 6.61 11.76
C SER A 90 -1.56 7.73 12.22
N SER A 91 -1.68 7.92 13.53
CA SER A 91 -2.60 8.89 14.15
C SER A 91 -4.05 8.79 13.65
N ARG A 92 -4.43 9.61 12.64
CA ARG A 92 -5.78 9.67 12.05
C ARG A 92 -5.80 9.28 10.56
N THR A 93 -4.66 8.92 10.01
CA THR A 93 -4.47 8.62 8.59
C THR A 93 -4.30 7.13 8.41
N VAL A 94 -5.07 6.57 7.47
CA VAL A 94 -4.91 5.17 7.05
C VAL A 94 -4.00 5.16 5.84
N LEU A 95 -2.90 4.45 5.93
CA LEU A 95 -1.93 4.31 4.87
C LEU A 95 -2.19 2.98 4.17
N TYR A 96 -2.50 3.05 2.87
CA TYR A 96 -2.64 1.87 2.03
C TYR A 96 -1.45 1.80 1.09
N ARG A 97 -0.71 0.70 1.13
CA ARG A 97 0.46 0.48 0.28
C ARG A 97 0.28 -0.77 -0.55
N LEU A 98 0.42 -0.67 -1.87
CA LEU A 98 0.38 -1.82 -2.79
C LEU A 98 1.73 -2.53 -2.83
N HIS A 99 1.70 -3.85 -2.99
CA HIS A 99 2.91 -4.62 -3.15
C HIS A 99 3.60 -4.20 -4.47
N PRO A 100 4.93 -3.97 -4.50
CA PRO A 100 5.62 -3.50 -5.71
C PRO A 100 5.39 -4.37 -6.95
N HIS A 101 5.33 -5.70 -6.78
CA HIS A 101 4.98 -6.65 -7.86
C HIS A 101 3.61 -6.45 -8.54
N ILE A 102 2.71 -5.65 -7.97
CA ILE A 102 1.46 -5.24 -8.61
C ILE A 102 1.73 -4.20 -9.69
N VAL A 103 2.65 -3.28 -9.43
CA VAL A 103 2.99 -2.15 -10.31
C VAL A 103 4.09 -2.55 -11.29
N TYR A 104 5.09 -3.30 -10.83
CA TYR A 104 6.20 -3.79 -11.64
C TYR A 104 6.22 -5.31 -11.69
N PRO A 105 6.17 -5.93 -12.87
CA PRO A 105 6.38 -7.36 -13.00
C PRO A 105 7.74 -7.78 -12.39
N LYS A 106 7.81 -8.99 -11.83
CA LYS A 106 9.07 -9.54 -11.28
C LYS A 106 10.20 -9.49 -12.31
N GLY A 107 11.38 -9.01 -11.91
CA GLY A 107 12.57 -8.94 -12.77
C GLY A 107 12.67 -7.66 -13.62
N THR A 108 11.69 -6.75 -13.53
CA THR A 108 11.70 -5.50 -14.31
C THR A 108 12.57 -4.41 -13.67
N VAL A 109 12.82 -4.48 -12.37
CA VAL A 109 13.54 -3.43 -11.64
C VAL A 109 14.53 -4.04 -10.66
N SER A 110 15.83 -3.75 -10.83
CA SER A 110 16.93 -4.14 -9.94
C SER A 110 17.18 -3.08 -8.85
N ASP A 111 16.13 -2.40 -8.40
CA ASP A 111 16.22 -1.29 -7.45
C ASP A 111 16.17 -1.83 -6.01
N LEU A 112 17.21 -1.52 -5.24
CA LEU A 112 17.33 -1.90 -3.83
C LEU A 112 16.14 -1.40 -2.99
N ARG A 113 15.51 -0.28 -3.38
CA ARG A 113 14.31 0.25 -2.71
C ARG A 113 13.12 -0.66 -2.88
N ILE A 114 12.90 -1.19 -4.09
CA ILE A 114 11.81 -2.14 -4.34
C ILE A 114 12.02 -3.43 -3.55
N LYS A 115 13.27 -3.89 -3.47
CA LYS A 115 13.62 -5.04 -2.63
C LYS A 115 13.29 -4.78 -1.16
N TYR A 116 13.72 -3.63 -0.63
CA TYR A 116 13.43 -3.23 0.75
C TYR A 116 11.91 -3.24 1.04
N ILE A 117 11.10 -2.67 0.14
CA ILE A 117 9.65 -2.63 0.31
C ILE A 117 9.05 -4.05 0.25
N CYS A 118 9.51 -4.91 -0.66
CA CYS A 118 9.11 -6.32 -0.67
C CYS A 118 9.44 -7.02 0.66
N ASP A 119 10.63 -6.76 1.22
CA ASP A 119 11.04 -7.33 2.51
C ASP A 119 10.13 -6.86 3.66
N GLU A 120 9.65 -5.60 3.63
CA GLU A 120 8.64 -5.08 4.57
C GLU A 120 7.30 -5.83 4.45
N PHE A 121 6.83 -6.09 3.22
CA PHE A 121 5.61 -6.90 2.99
C PHE A 121 5.76 -8.31 3.55
N ASP A 122 6.91 -8.95 3.33
CA ASP A 122 7.18 -10.28 3.85
C ASP A 122 7.25 -10.28 5.39
N ALA A 123 7.84 -9.25 6.01
CA ALA A 123 7.86 -9.09 7.46
C ALA A 123 6.44 -8.94 8.03
N HIS A 124 5.63 -8.05 7.44
CA HIS A 124 4.25 -7.83 7.86
C HIS A 124 3.40 -9.09 7.74
N LYS A 125 3.59 -9.88 6.67
CA LYS A 125 2.91 -11.17 6.49
C LYS A 125 3.33 -12.19 7.55
N ARG A 126 4.62 -12.27 7.88
CA ARG A 126 5.13 -13.15 8.96
C ARG A 126 4.51 -12.78 10.30
N GLU A 127 4.46 -11.49 10.64
CA GLU A 127 3.84 -11.02 11.88
C GLU A 127 2.36 -11.36 11.97
N ALA A 128 1.61 -11.18 10.87
CA ALA A 128 0.19 -11.52 10.83
C ALA A 128 -0.03 -13.02 11.08
N LEU A 129 0.78 -13.90 10.49
CA LEU A 129 0.75 -15.34 10.72
C LEU A 129 1.05 -15.71 12.18
N LEU A 130 2.06 -15.08 12.78
CA LEU A 130 2.41 -15.29 14.18
C LEU A 130 1.29 -14.86 15.13
N ARG A 131 0.60 -13.73 14.84
CA ARG A 131 -0.55 -13.28 15.64
C ARG A 131 -1.71 -14.25 15.54
N LYS A 132 -2.01 -14.78 14.35
CA LYS A 132 -3.06 -15.78 14.13
C LYS A 132 -2.78 -17.07 14.92
N ASN A 133 -1.56 -17.61 14.81
CA ASN A 133 -1.17 -18.83 15.50
C ASN A 133 -1.17 -18.69 17.04
N LYS A 134 -0.95 -17.48 17.58
CA LYS A 134 -1.07 -17.22 19.03
C LYS A 134 -2.52 -17.18 19.53
N LEU A 135 -3.48 -16.85 18.66
CA LEU A 135 -4.90 -16.84 18.99
C LEU A 135 -5.52 -18.24 18.96
N ASP A 136 -5.03 -19.12 18.08
CA ASP A 136 -5.50 -20.51 17.96
C ASP A 136 -5.00 -21.44 19.10
N VAL A 137 -4.16 -20.94 20.01
CA VAL A 137 -3.57 -21.69 21.14
C VAL A 137 -4.25 -21.32 22.49
N ARG A 138 -5.34 -20.54 22.47
CA ARG A 138 -6.15 -20.20 23.65
C ARG A 138 -7.55 -20.76 23.53
#